data_AF-A0AAU7AW42-F1
#
_entry.id   AF-A0AAU7AW42-F1
#
_cell.length_a   1.000
_cell.length_b   1.000
_cell.length_c   1.000
_cell.angle_alpha   90.00
_cell.angle_beta   90.00
_cell.angle_gamma   90.00
#
_symmetry.space_group_name_H-M   'P 1'
#
loop_
_entity.id
_entity.type
_entity.pdbx_description
1 polymer ?
#
loop_
_entity_poly.entity_id
_entity_poly.type
_entity_poly.pdbx_seq_one_letter_code
_entity_poly.pdbx_strand_id
1 'polypeptide(L)'
;MTTPPAEAADAHDLEPLVSSASGGAPGSRERLKAVRGYIDRTVAGATLGQRAETVYVFVLTCAIFGTGLFDAVHSALAEVMSTDGTATWGPAVVLLGVVVTARWGAYQGPVVFAVADVAHLLGAPLSRRGLAARRLGLALAVGALVGLALGAVAVVGIAGHDDGISAARGAGLIAALGAVGVIAVAAAWCVQASARVERVLGPLTWVVLVVGAGAGALGRTNDAVRDVELWSGPWGWAVTPVHSAQWPIGLALVVVTAAAAAAAVLRRCGNAPTERHLRRAEARAGAAASLAGFDARSTRRALRDVAARKPPRATGRLHFAGRGRLELLIAWRGATALRRTPARAAEALVVAGGAVALLLTASDRATAGLIGGLLLYVAATRVLEPLREEIDMPGRARLLMPFPWGRILVGHVVLPLVLLLVAAGLAVAICVGTGSALPDAGALAVVAVLGVVPATLAAALSARRGGRLPVSVLSMATGSDMGGSGGFVIVGWLLMWPLVAVIGAGAPAAIVAGSGVDALQPALTLELLMSAILITILRRSKRP
;
A
#
# COMPACT_ATOMS: atom_id res chain seq x y z
N MET A 1 -14.76 3.38 35.53
CA MET A 1 -13.99 2.20 35.99
C MET A 1 -12.59 2.64 36.34
N THR A 2 -12.35 2.89 37.62
CA THR A 2 -11.04 3.24 38.19
C THR A 2 -10.23 1.96 38.37
N THR A 3 -9.18 1.77 37.58
CA THR A 3 -8.20 0.69 37.81
C THR A 3 -7.54 0.91 39.18
N PRO A 4 -7.42 -0.15 40.03
CA PRO A 4 -6.70 -0.03 41.29
C PRO A 4 -5.23 0.32 41.04
N PRO A 5 -4.58 1.06 41.95
CA PRO A 5 -3.15 1.34 41.85
C PRO A 5 -2.39 0.01 41.89
N ALA A 6 -1.49 -0.19 40.93
CA ALA A 6 -0.57 -1.31 40.96
C ALA A 6 0.27 -1.20 42.23
N GLU A 7 0.07 -2.12 43.17
CA GLU A 7 0.99 -2.36 44.30
C GLU A 7 2.41 -2.46 43.73
N ALA A 8 3.25 -1.50 44.11
CA ALA A 8 4.66 -1.52 43.80
C ALA A 8 5.25 -2.76 44.47
N ALA A 9 5.60 -3.77 43.68
CA ALA A 9 6.30 -4.94 44.17
C ALA A 9 7.57 -4.46 44.91
N ASP A 10 7.63 -4.77 46.20
CA ASP A 10 8.65 -4.32 47.12
C ASP A 10 10.03 -4.80 46.63
N ALA A 11 11.01 -3.89 46.60
CA ALA A 11 12.35 -4.18 46.08
C ALA A 11 13.09 -5.30 46.85
N HIS A 12 12.57 -5.70 48.01
CA HIS A 12 13.12 -6.75 48.87
C HIS A 12 13.00 -8.18 48.30
N ASP A 13 12.08 -8.43 47.36
CA ASP A 13 11.89 -9.78 46.79
C ASP A 13 12.93 -10.16 45.71
N LEU A 14 13.84 -9.25 45.33
CA LEU A 14 14.85 -9.50 44.29
C LEU A 14 16.21 -9.97 44.83
N GLU A 15 16.50 -9.78 46.12
CA GLU A 15 17.78 -10.20 46.74
C GLU A 15 18.06 -11.73 46.72
N PRO A 16 17.10 -12.64 46.95
CA PRO A 16 17.42 -14.07 47.03
C PRO A 16 17.77 -14.72 45.67
N LEU A 17 17.44 -14.06 44.54
CA LEU A 17 17.77 -14.57 43.20
C LEU A 17 19.18 -14.20 42.73
N VAL A 18 19.80 -13.17 43.33
CA VAL A 18 21.16 -12.75 43.03
C VAL A 18 22.16 -13.55 43.87
N SER A 19 21.82 -13.91 45.11
CA SER A 19 22.71 -14.67 46.00
C SER A 19 22.87 -16.15 45.62
N SER A 20 21.87 -16.77 44.97
CA SER A 20 21.96 -18.16 44.51
C SER A 20 22.73 -18.34 43.19
N ALA A 21 23.15 -17.26 42.54
CA ALA A 21 23.86 -17.32 41.26
C ALA A 21 25.39 -17.50 41.40
N SER A 22 25.93 -17.41 42.61
CA SER A 22 27.37 -17.57 42.89
C SER A 22 27.82 -19.02 43.13
N GLY A 23 26.89 -19.96 43.37
CA GLY A 23 27.18 -21.36 43.65
C GLY A 23 26.81 -22.29 42.50
N GLY A 24 27.71 -22.47 41.53
CA GLY A 24 27.58 -23.45 40.43
C GLY A 24 26.69 -22.96 39.29
N ALA A 25 27.28 -22.65 38.13
CA ALA A 25 26.56 -22.06 37.01
C ALA A 25 25.40 -22.96 36.53
N PRO A 26 24.13 -22.60 36.76
CA PRO A 26 23.02 -23.33 36.16
C PRO A 26 23.16 -23.25 34.64
N GLY A 27 22.94 -24.38 33.97
CA GLY A 27 23.07 -24.49 32.52
C GLY A 27 22.24 -23.42 31.83
N SER A 28 22.73 -22.90 30.69
CA SER A 28 22.09 -21.81 29.93
C SER A 28 20.59 -22.01 29.68
N ARG A 29 20.12 -23.27 29.66
CA ARG A 29 18.71 -23.66 29.55
C ARG A 29 17.86 -23.28 30.79
N GLU A 30 18.38 -23.47 32.00
CA GLU A 30 17.65 -23.16 33.24
C GLU A 30 17.50 -21.66 33.43
N ARG A 31 18.55 -20.87 33.15
CA ARG A 31 18.46 -19.40 33.15
C ARG A 31 17.41 -18.91 32.15
N LEU A 32 17.36 -19.51 30.96
CA LEU A 32 16.34 -19.22 29.96
C LEU A 32 14.92 -19.55 30.43
N LYS A 33 14.75 -20.63 31.20
CA LYS A 33 13.47 -21.03 31.78
C LYS A 33 13.03 -20.07 32.90
N ALA A 34 13.96 -19.66 33.76
CA ALA A 34 13.70 -18.70 34.84
C ALA A 34 13.35 -17.31 34.30
N VAL A 35 14.10 -16.80 33.33
CA VAL A 35 13.81 -15.52 32.67
C VAL A 35 12.46 -15.56 31.95
N ARG A 36 12.10 -16.67 31.28
CA ARG A 36 10.75 -16.84 30.71
C ARG A 36 9.67 -16.79 31.79
N GLY A 37 9.85 -17.52 32.89
CA GLY A 37 8.89 -17.54 34.00
C GLY A 37 8.76 -16.19 34.72
N TYR A 38 9.80 -15.35 34.72
CA TYR A 38 9.75 -13.99 35.24
C TYR A 38 9.02 -13.05 34.27
N ILE A 39 9.36 -13.08 32.97
CA ILE A 39 8.70 -12.27 31.94
C ILE A 39 7.20 -12.59 31.88
N ASP A 40 6.83 -13.87 31.92
CA ASP A 40 5.43 -14.30 31.90
C ASP A 40 4.65 -13.81 33.15
N ARG A 41 5.35 -13.51 34.27
CA ARG A 41 4.76 -13.01 35.52
C ARG A 41 4.73 -11.48 35.63
N THR A 42 5.79 -10.79 35.25
CA THR A 42 5.93 -9.32 35.44
C THR A 42 5.43 -8.53 34.23
N VAL A 43 5.66 -9.03 33.02
CA VAL A 43 4.99 -8.53 31.84
C VAL A 43 3.71 -9.35 31.73
N ALA A 44 2.74 -9.05 32.60
CA ALA A 44 1.36 -9.48 32.39
C ALA A 44 0.93 -8.89 31.05
N GLY A 45 1.24 -9.59 29.96
CA GLY A 45 0.90 -9.16 28.62
C GLY A 45 -0.60 -8.95 28.55
N ALA A 46 -1.03 -8.14 27.59
CA ALA A 46 -2.45 -7.80 27.41
C ALA A 46 -3.32 -9.02 27.75
N THR A 47 -4.21 -8.85 28.73
CA THR A 47 -4.97 -9.97 29.31
C THR A 47 -5.67 -10.74 28.20
N LEU A 48 -5.98 -12.02 28.42
CA LEU A 48 -6.79 -12.78 27.45
C LEU A 48 -8.04 -12.00 27.02
N GLY A 49 -8.64 -11.25 27.96
CA GLY A 49 -9.71 -10.28 27.69
C GLY A 49 -9.32 -9.19 26.69
N GLN A 50 -8.22 -8.47 26.88
CA GLN A 50 -7.78 -7.41 25.94
C GLN A 50 -7.42 -7.96 24.55
N ARG A 51 -6.85 -9.18 24.48
CA ARG A 51 -6.56 -9.85 23.20
C ARG A 51 -7.85 -10.29 22.53
N ALA A 52 -8.77 -10.89 23.28
CA ALA A 52 -10.09 -11.28 22.80
C ALA A 52 -10.90 -10.06 22.36
N GLU A 53 -10.82 -8.94 23.08
CA GLU A 53 -11.45 -7.68 22.72
C GLU A 53 -10.86 -7.12 21.42
N THR A 54 -9.54 -7.13 21.26
CA THR A 54 -8.90 -6.70 20.00
C THR A 54 -9.34 -7.59 18.82
N VAL A 55 -9.37 -8.91 19.04
CA VAL A 55 -9.84 -9.87 18.02
C VAL A 55 -11.32 -9.67 17.73
N TYR A 56 -12.14 -9.46 18.77
CA TYR A 56 -13.57 -9.22 18.66
C TYR A 56 -13.86 -7.93 17.89
N VAL A 57 -13.23 -6.81 18.26
CA VAL A 57 -13.36 -5.54 17.55
C VAL A 57 -12.89 -5.68 16.11
N PHE A 58 -11.79 -6.39 15.86
CA PHE A 58 -11.33 -6.66 14.50
C PHE A 58 -12.34 -7.46 13.70
N VAL A 59 -12.82 -8.59 14.23
CA VAL A 59 -13.82 -9.46 13.59
C VAL A 59 -15.13 -8.70 13.36
N LEU A 60 -15.60 -7.94 14.35
CA LEU A 60 -16.81 -7.14 14.26
C LEU A 60 -16.66 -6.02 13.23
N THR A 61 -15.53 -5.32 13.20
CA THR A 61 -15.22 -4.31 12.18
C THR A 61 -15.19 -4.96 10.80
N CYS A 62 -14.52 -6.11 10.66
CA CYS A 62 -14.52 -6.89 9.43
C CYS A 62 -15.91 -7.40 9.07
N ALA A 63 -16.80 -7.72 10.00
CA ALA A 63 -18.16 -8.16 9.70
C ALA A 63 -19.05 -6.99 9.26
N ILE A 64 -19.01 -5.86 9.99
CA ILE A 64 -19.82 -4.67 9.69
C ILE A 64 -19.39 -4.04 8.38
N PHE A 65 -18.10 -3.74 8.22
CA PHE A 65 -17.60 -3.16 6.97
C PHE A 65 -17.50 -4.20 5.88
N GLY A 66 -17.16 -5.43 6.23
CA GLY A 66 -16.99 -6.50 5.25
C GLY A 66 -18.29 -6.97 4.66
N THR A 67 -19.44 -6.92 5.31
CA THR A 67 -20.73 -7.31 4.66
C THR A 67 -21.15 -6.32 3.58
N GLY A 68 -21.17 -5.02 3.89
CA GLY A 68 -21.46 -3.99 2.87
C GLY A 68 -20.38 -3.89 1.79
N LEU A 69 -19.11 -4.07 2.16
CA LEU A 69 -18.02 -4.18 1.20
C LEU A 69 -18.10 -5.50 0.43
N PHE A 70 -18.62 -6.58 1.01
CA PHE A 70 -18.70 -7.90 0.39
C PHE A 70 -19.68 -7.86 -0.76
N ASP A 71 -20.84 -7.23 -0.68
CA ASP A 71 -21.74 -7.18 -1.84
C ASP A 71 -21.16 -6.33 -2.99
N ALA A 72 -20.52 -5.20 -2.66
CA ALA A 72 -19.86 -4.36 -3.65
C ALA A 72 -18.62 -5.05 -4.27
N VAL A 73 -17.82 -5.71 -3.43
CA VAL A 73 -16.64 -6.48 -3.84
C VAL A 73 -17.07 -7.75 -4.55
N HIS A 74 -18.13 -8.42 -4.15
CA HIS A 74 -18.66 -9.62 -4.80
C HIS A 74 -19.20 -9.27 -6.18
N SER A 75 -19.95 -8.17 -6.30
CA SER A 75 -20.42 -7.67 -7.61
C SER A 75 -19.25 -7.28 -8.50
N ALA A 76 -18.27 -6.54 -7.97
CA ALA A 76 -17.07 -6.15 -8.72
C ALA A 76 -16.13 -7.34 -9.03
N LEU A 77 -16.03 -8.33 -8.14
CA LEU A 77 -15.25 -9.54 -8.35
C LEU A 77 -15.97 -10.47 -9.33
N ALA A 78 -17.29 -10.61 -9.28
CA ALA A 78 -18.05 -11.39 -10.25
C ALA A 78 -17.89 -10.83 -11.67
N GLU A 79 -17.74 -9.51 -11.80
CA GLU A 79 -17.49 -8.82 -13.08
C GLU A 79 -16.07 -9.05 -13.62
N VAL A 80 -15.11 -9.47 -12.77
CA VAL A 80 -13.67 -9.54 -13.09
C VAL A 80 -13.11 -10.96 -12.99
N MET A 81 -13.67 -11.82 -12.16
CA MET A 81 -13.20 -13.17 -11.83
C MET A 81 -13.93 -14.24 -12.65
N SER A 82 -13.96 -14.08 -13.97
CA SER A 82 -14.25 -15.22 -14.85
C SER A 82 -13.06 -16.19 -14.87
N THR A 83 -13.27 -17.41 -15.37
CA THR A 83 -12.20 -18.39 -15.56
C THR A 83 -11.09 -17.84 -16.45
N ASP A 84 -11.48 -17.20 -17.56
CA ASP A 84 -10.55 -16.56 -18.49
C ASP A 84 -9.86 -15.34 -17.86
N GLY A 85 -10.61 -14.45 -17.20
CA GLY A 85 -10.04 -13.27 -16.54
C GLY A 85 -9.03 -13.65 -15.45
N THR A 86 -9.30 -14.72 -14.71
CA THR A 86 -8.38 -15.26 -13.70
C THR A 86 -7.15 -15.90 -14.35
N ALA A 87 -7.30 -16.62 -15.47
CA ALA A 87 -6.16 -17.18 -16.20
C ALA A 87 -5.24 -16.09 -16.77
N THR A 88 -5.82 -15.00 -17.28
CA THR A 88 -5.10 -13.88 -17.88
C THR A 88 -4.43 -12.98 -16.84
N TRP A 89 -5.17 -12.54 -15.81
CA TRP A 89 -4.67 -11.53 -14.87
C TRP A 89 -4.21 -12.10 -13.54
N GLY A 90 -4.59 -13.35 -13.23
CA GLY A 90 -4.26 -14.03 -11.99
C GLY A 90 -2.75 -14.03 -11.69
N PRO A 91 -1.87 -14.46 -12.62
CA PRO A 91 -0.44 -14.50 -12.34
C PRO A 91 0.13 -13.11 -11.99
N ALA A 92 -0.26 -12.06 -12.72
CA ALA A 92 0.14 -10.69 -12.44
C ALA A 92 -0.37 -10.20 -11.07
N VAL A 93 -1.63 -10.48 -10.71
CA VAL A 93 -2.22 -10.14 -9.41
C VAL A 93 -1.51 -10.87 -8.27
N VAL A 94 -1.24 -12.17 -8.43
CA VAL A 94 -0.55 -12.99 -7.44
C VAL A 94 0.89 -12.49 -7.24
N LEU A 95 1.61 -12.21 -8.34
CA LEU A 95 2.96 -11.66 -8.30
C LEU A 95 2.97 -10.29 -7.61
N LEU A 96 2.01 -9.41 -7.92
CA LEU A 96 1.85 -8.13 -7.25
C LEU A 96 1.61 -8.32 -5.75
N GLY A 97 0.75 -9.25 -5.35
CA GLY A 97 0.48 -9.58 -3.95
C GLY A 97 1.74 -10.02 -3.20
N VAL A 98 2.56 -10.88 -3.82
CA VAL A 98 3.86 -11.31 -3.28
C VAL A 98 4.80 -10.11 -3.11
N VAL A 99 4.91 -9.24 -4.11
CA VAL A 99 5.79 -8.07 -4.07
C VAL A 99 5.35 -7.04 -3.04
N VAL A 100 4.05 -6.76 -2.95
CA VAL A 100 3.47 -5.85 -1.94
C VAL A 100 3.74 -6.38 -0.53
N THR A 101 3.51 -7.68 -0.31
CA THR A 101 3.81 -8.34 0.97
C THR A 101 5.30 -8.32 1.27
N ALA A 102 6.15 -8.57 0.29
CA ALA A 102 7.59 -8.48 0.45
C ALA A 102 8.02 -7.04 0.82
N ARG A 103 7.39 -6.02 0.21
CA ARG A 103 7.62 -4.60 0.52
C ARG A 103 7.10 -4.21 1.91
N TRP A 104 6.04 -4.84 2.40
CA TRP A 104 5.63 -4.74 3.81
C TRP A 104 6.76 -5.16 4.76
N GLY A 105 7.60 -6.12 4.33
CA GLY A 105 8.88 -6.50 4.92
C GLY A 105 9.81 -5.34 5.26
N ALA A 106 9.82 -4.29 4.45
CA ALA A 106 10.66 -3.11 4.65
C ALA A 106 10.16 -2.27 5.84
N TYR A 107 8.84 -2.11 5.95
CA TYR A 107 8.19 -1.22 6.92
C TYR A 107 8.05 -1.86 8.30
N GLN A 108 7.36 -3.00 8.39
CA GLN A 108 7.14 -3.70 9.67
C GLN A 108 7.84 -5.06 9.69
N GLY A 109 7.69 -5.81 8.60
CA GLY A 109 8.12 -7.20 8.51
C GLY A 109 7.34 -8.19 9.38
N PRO A 110 7.46 -9.50 9.09
CA PRO A 110 6.69 -10.54 9.77
C PRO A 110 7.07 -10.75 11.24
N VAL A 111 8.25 -10.32 11.68
CA VAL A 111 8.67 -10.43 13.09
C VAL A 111 8.81 -9.04 13.70
N VAL A 112 7.88 -8.70 14.58
CA VAL A 112 7.88 -7.39 15.26
C VAL A 112 8.35 -7.55 16.71
N PHE A 113 9.14 -6.60 17.19
CA PHE A 113 9.58 -6.46 18.59
C PHE A 113 9.17 -5.08 19.11
N ALA A 114 8.86 -4.97 20.39
CA ALA A 114 8.72 -3.67 21.04
C ALA A 114 10.09 -3.00 21.20
N VAL A 115 10.13 -1.67 21.37
CA VAL A 115 11.40 -0.94 21.58
C VAL A 115 12.12 -1.47 22.82
N ALA A 116 11.37 -1.69 23.92
CA ALA A 116 11.88 -2.29 25.14
C ALA A 116 12.44 -3.72 24.92
N ASP A 117 11.74 -4.57 24.15
CA ASP A 117 12.20 -5.92 23.82
C ASP A 117 13.54 -5.89 23.08
N VAL A 118 13.73 -4.94 22.16
CA VAL A 118 14.98 -4.84 21.40
C VAL A 118 16.12 -4.43 22.32
N ALA A 119 15.91 -3.44 23.20
CA ALA A 119 16.93 -2.99 24.13
C ALA A 119 17.33 -4.09 25.14
N HIS A 120 16.36 -4.79 25.72
CA HIS A 120 16.61 -5.74 26.81
C HIS A 120 16.87 -7.17 26.32
N LEU A 121 16.06 -7.70 25.38
CA LEU A 121 16.15 -9.10 24.94
C LEU A 121 17.17 -9.33 23.83
N LEU A 122 17.28 -8.40 22.86
CA LEU A 122 18.24 -8.54 21.76
C LEU A 122 19.65 -8.06 22.13
N GLY A 123 19.77 -7.27 23.20
CA GLY A 123 21.04 -6.92 23.84
C GLY A 123 21.59 -8.01 24.76
N ALA A 124 20.71 -8.83 25.36
CA ALA A 124 21.11 -9.96 26.18
C ALA A 124 21.82 -11.06 25.35
N PRO A 125 22.69 -11.89 25.97
CA PRO A 125 23.38 -13.02 25.33
C PRO A 125 22.44 -14.21 25.05
N LEU A 126 21.27 -13.96 24.48
CA LEU A 126 20.28 -14.95 24.10
C LEU A 126 20.40 -15.29 22.60
N SER A 127 20.06 -16.53 22.24
CA SER A 127 20.05 -16.91 20.83
C SER A 127 18.92 -16.19 20.09
N ARG A 128 19.30 -15.23 19.24
CA ARG A 128 18.34 -14.45 18.41
C ARG A 128 17.44 -15.33 17.56
N ARG A 129 17.98 -16.47 17.10
CA ARG A 129 17.23 -17.50 16.38
C ARG A 129 16.03 -18.00 17.17
N GLY A 130 16.18 -18.28 18.47
CA GLY A 130 15.10 -18.79 19.30
C GLY A 130 13.96 -17.78 19.47
N LEU A 131 14.30 -16.49 19.55
CA LEU A 131 13.32 -15.39 19.66
C LEU A 131 12.57 -15.16 18.34
N ALA A 132 13.27 -15.20 17.21
CA ALA A 132 12.71 -14.94 15.90
C ALA A 132 11.94 -16.13 15.30
N ALA A 133 12.43 -17.37 15.50
CA ALA A 133 11.90 -18.56 14.82
C ALA A 133 10.42 -18.81 15.12
N ARG A 134 10.00 -18.70 16.39
CA ARG A 134 8.59 -18.91 16.77
C ARG A 134 7.68 -17.86 16.16
N ARG A 135 8.07 -16.58 16.20
CA ARG A 135 7.30 -15.47 15.63
C ARG A 135 7.23 -15.58 14.10
N LEU A 136 8.33 -15.94 13.46
CA LEU A 136 8.38 -16.16 12.01
C LEU A 136 7.56 -17.37 11.59
N GLY A 137 7.60 -18.48 12.34
CA GLY A 137 6.77 -19.66 12.10
C GLY A 137 5.28 -19.34 12.17
N LEU A 138 4.85 -18.56 13.18
CA LEU A 138 3.48 -18.07 13.27
C LEU A 138 3.12 -17.16 12.09
N ALA A 139 4.01 -16.24 11.71
CA ALA A 139 3.77 -15.36 10.57
C ALA A 139 3.64 -16.14 9.25
N LEU A 140 4.43 -17.20 9.04
CA LEU A 140 4.30 -18.08 7.88
C LEU A 140 2.95 -18.81 7.88
N ALA A 141 2.52 -19.31 9.04
CA ALA A 141 1.21 -19.95 9.18
C ALA A 141 0.06 -18.97 8.92
N VAL A 142 0.13 -17.75 9.46
CA VAL A 142 -0.86 -16.69 9.18
C VAL A 142 -0.85 -16.32 7.69
N GLY A 143 0.32 -16.22 7.06
CA GLY A 143 0.44 -16.02 5.62
C GLY A 143 -0.25 -17.11 4.82
N ALA A 144 -0.07 -18.37 5.21
CA ALA A 144 -0.76 -19.51 4.60
C ALA A 144 -2.28 -19.40 4.75
N LEU A 145 -2.77 -19.10 5.96
CA LEU A 145 -4.20 -18.94 6.24
C LEU A 145 -4.83 -17.80 5.42
N VAL A 146 -4.15 -16.66 5.31
CA VAL A 146 -4.59 -15.54 4.47
C VAL A 146 -4.63 -15.95 3.00
N GLY A 147 -3.61 -16.66 2.51
CA GLY A 147 -3.58 -17.20 1.15
C GLY A 147 -4.72 -18.18 0.88
N LEU A 148 -4.99 -19.10 1.81
CA LEU A 148 -6.12 -20.04 1.74
C LEU A 148 -7.47 -19.30 1.67
N ALA A 149 -7.65 -18.28 2.52
CA ALA A 149 -8.86 -17.46 2.52
C ALA A 149 -9.06 -16.71 1.20
N LEU A 150 -8.00 -16.10 0.65
CA LEU A 150 -8.04 -15.45 -0.66
C LEU A 150 -8.36 -16.45 -1.78
N GLY A 151 -7.83 -17.67 -1.71
CA GLY A 151 -8.18 -18.73 -2.65
C GLY A 151 -9.63 -19.18 -2.54
N ALA A 152 -10.18 -19.24 -1.33
CA ALA A 152 -11.60 -19.57 -1.14
C ALA A 152 -12.50 -18.48 -1.74
N VAL A 153 -12.17 -17.20 -1.53
CA VAL A 153 -12.88 -16.07 -2.17
C VAL A 153 -12.79 -16.15 -3.69
N ALA A 154 -11.62 -16.46 -4.24
CA ALA A 154 -11.44 -16.63 -5.68
C ALA A 154 -12.29 -17.79 -6.24
N VAL A 155 -12.34 -18.93 -5.56
CA VAL A 155 -13.18 -20.07 -5.95
C VAL A 155 -14.66 -19.70 -5.91
N VAL A 156 -15.13 -18.98 -4.89
CA VAL A 156 -16.52 -18.49 -4.82
C VAL A 156 -16.82 -17.52 -5.96
N GLY A 157 -15.90 -16.61 -6.28
CA GLY A 157 -16.05 -15.69 -7.41
C GLY A 157 -16.17 -16.41 -8.76
N ILE A 158 -15.27 -17.37 -9.01
CA ILE A 158 -15.27 -18.17 -10.24
C ILE A 158 -16.52 -19.06 -10.32
N ALA A 159 -16.93 -19.69 -9.22
CA ALA A 159 -18.11 -20.55 -9.19
C ALA A 159 -19.44 -19.79 -9.31
N GLY A 160 -19.45 -18.49 -8.99
CA GLY A 160 -20.60 -17.61 -9.21
C GLY A 160 -20.77 -17.16 -10.66
N HIS A 161 -19.74 -17.35 -11.50
CA HIS A 161 -19.84 -17.21 -12.95
C HIS A 161 -20.25 -18.58 -13.52
N ASP A 162 -21.16 -18.62 -14.50
CA ASP A 162 -21.77 -19.85 -15.05
C ASP A 162 -20.78 -20.90 -15.60
N ASP A 163 -19.47 -20.62 -15.58
CA ASP A 163 -18.38 -21.50 -15.98
C ASP A 163 -18.24 -22.74 -15.09
N GLY A 164 -18.48 -22.62 -13.78
CA GLY A 164 -18.28 -23.68 -12.79
C GLY A 164 -16.82 -24.14 -12.64
N ILE A 165 -16.39 -24.45 -11.41
CA ILE A 165 -15.06 -25.05 -11.15
C ILE A 165 -15.24 -26.39 -10.43
N SER A 166 -14.55 -27.43 -10.89
CA SER A 166 -14.60 -28.73 -10.21
C SER A 166 -14.02 -28.61 -8.80
N ALA A 167 -14.59 -29.34 -7.84
CA ALA A 167 -14.16 -29.30 -6.44
C ALA A 167 -12.64 -29.55 -6.27
N ALA A 168 -12.07 -30.46 -7.09
CA ALA A 168 -10.64 -30.75 -7.10
C ALA A 168 -9.79 -29.54 -7.56
N ARG A 169 -10.20 -28.84 -8.62
CA ARG A 169 -9.52 -27.64 -9.10
C ARG A 169 -9.66 -26.48 -8.11
N GLY A 170 -10.84 -26.31 -7.52
CA GLY A 170 -11.08 -25.32 -6.46
C GLY A 170 -10.19 -25.56 -5.24
N ALA A 171 -10.12 -26.79 -4.74
CA ALA A 171 -9.22 -27.16 -3.65
C ALA A 171 -7.73 -26.94 -4.03
N GLY A 172 -7.36 -27.25 -5.27
CA GLY A 172 -6.03 -26.98 -5.81
C GLY A 172 -5.67 -25.49 -5.80
N LEU A 173 -6.58 -24.61 -6.24
CA LEU A 173 -6.38 -23.16 -6.23
C LEU A 173 -6.22 -22.63 -4.80
N ILE A 174 -7.08 -23.07 -3.88
CA ILE A 174 -7.02 -22.71 -2.45
C ILE A 174 -5.64 -23.09 -1.87
N ALA A 175 -5.23 -24.35 -2.04
CA ALA A 175 -3.95 -24.84 -1.53
C ALA A 175 -2.76 -24.09 -2.15
N ALA A 176 -2.81 -23.81 -3.45
CA ALA A 176 -1.75 -23.09 -4.14
C ALA A 176 -1.59 -21.64 -3.65
N LEU A 177 -2.69 -20.92 -3.43
CA LEU A 177 -2.65 -19.57 -2.87
C LEU A 177 -2.22 -19.55 -1.41
N GLY A 178 -2.55 -20.60 -0.64
CA GLY A 178 -1.95 -20.84 0.68
C GLY A 178 -0.42 -20.95 0.63
N ALA A 179 0.11 -21.72 -0.32
CA ALA A 179 1.56 -21.85 -0.54
C ALA A 179 2.20 -20.51 -0.96
N VAL A 180 1.54 -19.73 -1.83
CA VAL A 180 1.98 -18.37 -2.18
C VAL A 180 2.02 -17.46 -0.95
N GLY A 181 1.03 -17.54 -0.05
CA GLY A 181 1.03 -16.78 1.19
C GLY A 181 2.28 -17.03 2.04
N VAL A 182 2.75 -18.28 2.12
CA VAL A 182 4.02 -18.65 2.76
C VAL A 182 5.22 -18.01 2.04
N ILE A 183 5.26 -18.08 0.70
CA ILE A 183 6.32 -17.48 -0.13
C ILE A 183 6.37 -15.96 0.09
N ALA A 184 5.22 -15.30 0.12
CA ALA A 184 5.09 -13.87 0.32
C ALA A 184 5.65 -13.42 1.69
N VAL A 185 5.32 -14.16 2.76
CA VAL A 185 5.87 -13.90 4.11
C VAL A 185 7.38 -14.19 4.18
N ALA A 186 7.84 -15.26 3.52
CA ALA A 186 9.27 -15.57 3.44
C ALA A 186 10.04 -14.45 2.69
N ALA A 187 9.48 -13.92 1.61
CA ALA A 187 10.03 -12.77 0.89
C ALA A 187 10.05 -11.50 1.76
N ALA A 188 8.99 -11.25 2.54
CA ALA A 188 8.93 -10.16 3.51
C ALA A 188 10.01 -10.27 4.59
N TRP A 189 10.29 -11.48 5.09
CA TRP A 189 11.40 -11.72 6.00
C TRP A 189 12.77 -11.43 5.35
N CYS A 190 12.98 -11.86 4.10
CA CYS A 190 14.21 -11.57 3.37
C CYS A 190 14.47 -10.06 3.23
N VAL A 191 13.42 -9.27 2.97
CA VAL A 191 13.48 -7.80 2.95
C VAL A 191 13.77 -7.26 4.35
N GLN A 192 13.07 -7.77 5.37
CA GLN A 192 13.28 -7.36 6.76
C GLN A 192 14.74 -7.57 7.20
N ALA A 193 15.31 -8.75 6.88
CA ALA A 193 16.64 -9.16 7.27
C ALA A 193 17.75 -8.53 6.39
N SER A 194 17.47 -8.08 5.16
CA SER A 194 18.50 -7.58 4.23
C SER A 194 18.17 -6.26 3.51
N ALA A 195 18.93 -5.20 3.79
CA ALA A 195 18.85 -3.92 3.09
C ALA A 195 19.35 -4.02 1.64
N ARG A 196 20.06 -5.09 1.26
CA ARG A 196 20.36 -5.32 -0.17
C ARG A 196 19.07 -5.73 -0.88
N VAL A 197 18.32 -6.68 -0.32
CA VAL A 197 17.04 -7.16 -0.89
C VAL A 197 16.02 -6.02 -0.93
N GLU A 198 15.89 -5.26 0.16
CA GLU A 198 15.03 -4.08 0.21
C GLU A 198 15.35 -3.05 -0.90
N ARG A 199 16.64 -2.79 -1.15
CA ARG A 199 17.07 -1.86 -2.20
C ARG A 199 16.73 -2.35 -3.60
N VAL A 200 16.79 -3.66 -3.84
CA VAL A 200 16.47 -4.28 -5.14
C VAL A 200 14.96 -4.35 -5.35
N LEU A 201 14.20 -4.71 -4.31
CA LEU A 201 12.76 -4.89 -4.42
C LEU A 201 12.00 -3.57 -4.66
N GLY A 202 12.52 -2.46 -4.14
CA GLY A 202 11.95 -1.12 -4.32
C GLY A 202 11.63 -0.78 -5.79
N PRO A 203 12.63 -0.74 -6.70
CA PRO A 203 12.37 -0.52 -8.12
C PRO A 203 11.66 -1.70 -8.80
N LEU A 204 11.90 -2.94 -8.36
CA LEU A 204 11.32 -4.14 -8.97
C LEU A 204 9.79 -4.15 -8.90
N THR A 205 9.18 -3.52 -7.90
CA THR A 205 7.72 -3.41 -7.80
C THR A 205 7.09 -2.82 -9.06
N TRP A 206 7.73 -1.83 -9.67
CA TRP A 206 7.20 -1.14 -10.85
C TRP A 206 7.45 -1.90 -12.13
N VAL A 207 8.62 -2.55 -12.23
CA VAL A 207 8.91 -3.47 -13.33
C VAL A 207 7.87 -4.58 -13.34
N VAL A 208 7.59 -5.18 -12.18
CA VAL A 208 6.56 -6.22 -12.04
C VAL A 208 5.18 -5.73 -12.46
N LEU A 209 4.79 -4.52 -12.06
CA LEU A 209 3.49 -3.95 -12.46
C LEU A 209 3.39 -3.74 -13.97
N VAL A 210 4.43 -3.16 -14.60
CA VAL A 210 4.44 -2.91 -16.05
C VAL A 210 4.49 -4.21 -16.84
N VAL A 211 5.37 -5.14 -16.42
CA VAL A 211 5.53 -6.44 -17.09
C VAL A 211 4.28 -7.29 -16.90
N GLY A 212 3.71 -7.35 -15.70
CA GLY A 212 2.47 -8.09 -15.44
C GLY A 212 1.26 -7.52 -16.19
N ALA A 213 1.15 -6.18 -16.26
CA ALA A 213 0.11 -5.53 -17.04
C ALA A 213 0.27 -5.82 -18.54
N GLY A 214 1.49 -5.72 -19.07
CA GLY A 214 1.80 -6.01 -20.46
C GLY A 214 1.62 -7.48 -20.81
N ALA A 215 2.02 -8.40 -19.94
CA ALA A 215 1.85 -9.84 -20.12
C ALA A 215 0.37 -10.22 -20.14
N GLY A 216 -0.42 -9.73 -19.17
CA GLY A 216 -1.87 -9.97 -19.17
C GLY A 216 -2.55 -9.39 -20.41
N ALA A 217 -2.18 -8.19 -20.86
CA ALA A 217 -2.73 -7.61 -22.09
C ALA A 217 -2.39 -8.44 -23.34
N LEU A 218 -1.13 -8.89 -23.49
CA LEU A 218 -0.70 -9.73 -24.61
C LEU A 218 -1.33 -11.13 -24.55
N GLY A 219 -1.43 -11.70 -23.34
CA GLY A 219 -2.00 -13.02 -23.06
C GLY A 219 -3.49 -13.13 -23.43
N ARG A 220 -4.22 -12.01 -23.51
CA ARG A 220 -5.60 -11.99 -24.05
C ARG A 220 -5.69 -12.31 -25.53
N THR A 221 -4.63 -12.03 -26.28
CA THR A 221 -4.59 -12.21 -27.74
C THR A 221 -3.73 -13.37 -28.18
N ASN A 222 -2.94 -13.96 -27.27
CA ASN A 222 -1.95 -14.97 -27.60
C ASN A 222 -1.82 -16.01 -26.47
N ASP A 223 -2.37 -17.20 -26.73
CA ASP A 223 -2.35 -18.33 -25.80
C ASP A 223 -0.93 -18.77 -25.40
N ALA A 224 0.06 -18.65 -26.31
CA ALA A 224 1.44 -19.01 -26.00
C ALA A 224 2.04 -18.06 -24.96
N VAL A 225 1.69 -16.76 -24.99
CA VAL A 225 2.11 -15.81 -23.96
C VAL A 225 1.46 -16.15 -22.62
N ARG A 226 0.17 -16.51 -22.64
CA ARG A 226 -0.56 -16.94 -21.44
C ARG A 226 0.06 -18.20 -20.82
N ASP A 227 0.43 -19.19 -21.63
CA ASP A 227 1.10 -20.40 -21.17
C ASP A 227 2.47 -20.10 -20.56
N VAL A 228 3.28 -19.27 -21.22
CA VAL A 228 4.57 -18.82 -20.67
C VAL A 228 4.39 -18.12 -19.33
N GLU A 229 3.36 -17.27 -19.20
CA GLU A 229 3.05 -16.57 -17.95
C GLU A 229 2.64 -17.55 -16.83
N LEU A 230 1.76 -18.51 -17.11
CA LEU A 230 1.33 -19.55 -16.17
C LEU A 230 2.49 -20.41 -15.67
N TRP A 231 3.52 -20.63 -16.49
CA TRP A 231 4.70 -21.43 -16.12
C TRP A 231 5.91 -20.60 -15.66
N SER A 232 5.82 -19.27 -15.67
CA SER A 232 6.93 -18.36 -15.36
C SER A 232 7.42 -18.41 -13.91
N GLY A 233 6.64 -18.95 -12.98
CA GLY A 233 7.05 -19.09 -11.58
C GLY A 233 5.90 -19.36 -10.61
N PRO A 234 6.16 -19.28 -9.29
CA PRO A 234 5.18 -19.59 -8.24
C PRO A 234 3.85 -18.84 -8.33
N TRP A 235 3.87 -17.63 -8.90
CA TRP A 235 2.67 -16.82 -9.12
C TRP A 235 1.78 -17.36 -10.25
N GLY A 236 2.37 -17.85 -11.34
CA GLY A 236 1.65 -18.48 -12.44
C GLY A 236 1.20 -19.90 -12.08
N TRP A 237 2.09 -20.68 -11.45
CA TRP A 237 1.78 -22.05 -11.03
C TRP A 237 0.57 -22.10 -10.10
N ALA A 238 0.39 -21.06 -9.27
CA ALA A 238 -0.74 -20.98 -8.35
C ALA A 238 -2.10 -20.82 -9.05
N VAL A 239 -2.11 -20.32 -10.28
CA VAL A 239 -3.33 -20.08 -11.08
C VAL A 239 -3.62 -21.24 -12.04
N THR A 240 -2.66 -22.13 -12.26
CA THR A 240 -2.83 -23.31 -13.15
C THR A 240 -4.09 -24.15 -12.89
N PRO A 241 -4.63 -24.32 -11.66
CA PRO A 241 -5.87 -25.08 -11.44
C PRO A 241 -7.10 -24.55 -12.18
N VAL A 242 -7.09 -23.27 -12.56
CA VAL A 242 -8.21 -22.63 -13.28
C VAL A 242 -8.22 -23.02 -14.76
N HIS A 243 -7.05 -23.18 -15.39
CA HIS A 243 -6.93 -23.22 -16.85
C HIS A 243 -6.19 -24.44 -17.41
N SER A 244 -5.22 -25.00 -16.69
CA SER A 244 -4.32 -26.03 -17.24
C SER A 244 -4.73 -27.44 -16.82
N ALA A 245 -4.67 -28.40 -17.76
CA ALA A 245 -4.79 -29.83 -17.42
C ALA A 245 -3.63 -30.33 -16.54
N GLN A 246 -2.47 -29.68 -16.60
CA GLN A 246 -1.26 -30.02 -15.84
C GLN A 246 -1.18 -29.31 -14.48
N TRP A 247 -2.30 -28.78 -13.98
CA TRP A 247 -2.36 -28.08 -12.69
C TRP A 247 -1.80 -28.86 -11.49
N PRO A 248 -1.84 -30.21 -11.42
CA PRO A 248 -1.22 -30.92 -10.29
C PRO A 248 0.29 -30.69 -10.22
N ILE A 249 0.95 -30.53 -11.38
CA ILE A 249 2.39 -30.23 -11.46
C ILE A 249 2.64 -28.81 -10.94
N GLY A 250 1.84 -27.83 -11.39
CA GLY A 250 1.92 -26.45 -10.89
C GLY A 250 1.74 -26.36 -9.36
N LEU A 251 0.74 -27.06 -8.82
CA LEU A 251 0.50 -27.16 -7.38
C LEU A 251 1.70 -27.77 -6.64
N ALA A 252 2.26 -28.87 -7.14
CA ALA A 252 3.43 -29.49 -6.55
C ALA A 252 4.63 -28.54 -6.52
N LEU A 253 4.90 -27.82 -7.62
CA LEU A 253 6.00 -26.87 -7.73
C LEU A 253 5.87 -25.70 -6.75
N VAL A 254 4.67 -25.11 -6.61
CA VAL A 254 4.46 -23.98 -5.67
C VAL A 254 4.58 -24.44 -4.22
N VAL A 255 4.08 -25.63 -3.87
CA VAL A 255 4.19 -26.19 -2.51
C VAL A 255 5.65 -26.49 -2.16
N VAL A 256 6.39 -27.13 -3.06
CA VAL A 256 7.83 -27.40 -2.86
C VAL A 256 8.61 -26.09 -2.71
N THR A 257 8.31 -25.09 -3.52
CA THR A 257 8.95 -23.76 -3.43
C THR A 257 8.61 -23.06 -2.12
N ALA A 258 7.37 -23.14 -1.65
CA ALA A 258 6.94 -22.59 -0.36
C ALA A 258 7.66 -23.28 0.81
N ALA A 259 7.75 -24.61 0.80
CA ALA A 259 8.47 -25.38 1.81
C ALA A 259 9.96 -25.04 1.83
N ALA A 260 10.60 -24.95 0.66
CA ALA A 260 12.00 -24.57 0.53
C ALA A 260 12.25 -23.13 1.02
N ALA A 261 11.37 -22.19 0.67
CA ALA A 261 11.45 -20.80 1.13
C ALA A 261 11.29 -20.70 2.65
N ALA A 262 10.28 -21.38 3.22
CA ALA A 262 10.05 -21.44 4.67
C ALA A 262 11.26 -22.03 5.42
N ALA A 263 11.79 -23.16 4.94
CA ALA A 263 12.98 -23.79 5.52
C ALA A 263 14.20 -22.86 5.44
N ALA A 264 14.41 -22.18 4.31
CA ALA A 264 15.52 -21.25 4.14
C ALA A 264 15.44 -20.05 5.10
N VAL A 265 14.26 -19.44 5.28
CA VAL A 265 14.09 -18.29 6.18
C VAL A 265 14.17 -18.68 7.64
N LEU A 266 13.60 -19.83 8.04
CA LEU A 266 13.71 -20.35 9.40
C LEU A 266 15.16 -20.73 9.75
N ARG A 267 15.94 -21.25 8.78
CA ARG A 267 17.37 -21.49 8.97
C ARG A 267 18.18 -20.21 9.14
N ARG A 268 17.75 -19.09 8.57
CA ARG A 268 18.46 -17.79 8.61
C ARG A 268 17.86 -16.77 9.58
N CYS A 269 16.84 -17.13 10.37
CA CYS A 269 16.09 -16.16 11.16
C CYS A 269 16.90 -15.45 12.26
N GLY A 270 18.04 -16.01 12.68
CA GLY A 270 18.95 -15.38 13.65
C GLY A 270 19.87 -14.30 13.08
N ASN A 271 19.92 -14.10 11.76
CA ASN A 271 20.93 -13.26 11.10
C ASN A 271 20.49 -11.79 10.92
N ALA A 272 19.28 -11.44 11.35
CA ALA A 272 18.78 -10.07 11.21
C ALA A 272 19.52 -9.12 12.18
N PRO A 273 20.05 -7.98 11.70
CA PRO A 273 20.73 -7.01 12.57
C PRO A 273 19.78 -6.40 13.61
N THR A 274 20.20 -6.36 14.87
CA THR A 274 19.42 -5.77 15.99
C THR A 274 19.05 -4.31 15.73
N GLU A 275 19.97 -3.52 15.16
CA GLU A 275 19.74 -2.12 14.79
C GLU A 275 18.50 -1.92 13.91
N ARG A 276 18.22 -2.87 13.01
CA ARG A 276 17.03 -2.78 12.16
C ARG A 276 15.74 -3.12 12.88
N HIS A 277 15.78 -4.04 13.85
CA HIS A 277 14.63 -4.30 14.69
C HIS A 277 14.34 -3.08 15.58
N LEU A 278 15.37 -2.40 16.09
CA LEU A 278 15.21 -1.18 16.88
C LEU A 278 14.54 -0.06 16.07
N ARG A 279 15.12 0.29 14.91
CA ARG A 279 14.56 1.35 14.04
C ARG A 279 13.11 1.09 13.64
N ARG A 280 12.75 -0.17 13.36
CA ARG A 280 11.37 -0.56 13.05
C ARG A 280 10.43 -0.45 14.24
N ALA A 281 10.91 -0.85 15.42
CA ALA A 281 10.13 -0.74 16.65
C ALA A 281 9.85 0.73 16.99
N GLU A 282 10.85 1.61 16.88
CA GLU A 282 10.73 3.05 17.10
C GLU A 282 9.75 3.69 16.10
N ALA A 283 9.91 3.38 14.82
CA ALA A 283 9.01 3.89 13.80
C ALA A 283 7.59 3.37 13.95
N ARG A 284 7.39 2.12 14.36
CA ARG A 284 6.06 1.58 14.68
C ARG A 284 5.45 2.31 15.87
N ALA A 285 6.23 2.55 16.93
CA ALA A 285 5.76 3.30 18.09
C ALA A 285 5.39 4.74 17.70
N GLY A 286 6.23 5.43 16.92
CA GLY A 286 5.95 6.76 16.39
C GLY A 286 4.74 6.79 15.43
N ALA A 287 4.60 5.75 14.61
CA ALA A 287 3.44 5.58 13.72
C ALA A 287 2.14 5.36 14.51
N ALA A 288 2.17 4.53 15.55
CA ALA A 288 1.04 4.29 16.43
C ALA A 288 0.65 5.56 17.21
N ALA A 289 1.63 6.28 17.77
CA ALA A 289 1.39 7.57 18.42
C ALA A 289 0.80 8.60 17.46
N SER A 290 1.29 8.65 16.21
CA SER A 290 0.76 9.55 15.18
C SER A 290 -0.65 9.16 14.76
N LEU A 291 -0.97 7.86 14.64
CA LEU A 291 -2.33 7.39 14.35
C LEU A 291 -3.30 7.72 15.48
N ALA A 292 -2.87 7.59 16.73
CA ALA A 292 -3.67 7.98 17.89
C ALA A 292 -3.99 9.50 17.88
N GLY A 293 -3.06 10.32 17.36
CA GLY A 293 -3.28 11.74 17.10
C GLY A 293 -3.92 12.06 15.74
N PHE A 294 -4.42 11.05 15.00
CA PHE A 294 -5.02 11.20 13.67
C PHE A 294 -4.13 11.98 12.66
N ASP A 295 -2.82 11.77 12.75
CA ASP A 295 -1.80 12.34 11.88
C ASP A 295 -1.24 11.29 10.92
N ALA A 296 -2.03 10.97 9.89
CA ALA A 296 -1.66 9.97 8.87
C ALA A 296 -0.34 10.31 8.17
N ARG A 297 0.02 11.60 8.14
CA ARG A 297 1.24 12.07 7.51
C ARG A 297 2.47 11.79 8.35
N SER A 298 2.45 12.08 9.64
CA SER A 298 3.53 11.71 10.56
C SER A 298 3.68 10.20 10.66
N THR A 299 2.56 9.44 10.65
CA THR A 299 2.58 7.98 10.51
C THR A 299 3.36 7.54 9.27
N ARG A 300 3.03 8.12 8.10
CA ARG A 300 3.73 7.79 6.85
C ARG A 300 5.21 8.17 6.88
N ARG A 301 5.58 9.29 7.52
CA ARG A 301 6.99 9.69 7.67
C ARG A 301 7.75 8.71 8.56
N ALA A 302 7.21 8.41 9.75
CA ALA A 302 7.81 7.45 10.67
C ALA A 302 8.08 6.10 9.97
N LEU A 303 7.10 5.59 9.21
CA LEU A 303 7.29 4.35 8.45
C LEU A 303 8.28 4.48 7.29
N ARG A 304 8.35 5.63 6.61
CA ARG A 304 9.31 5.87 5.52
C ARG A 304 10.74 6.01 6.01
N ASP A 305 10.95 6.57 7.20
CA ASP A 305 12.29 6.76 7.77
C ASP A 305 12.96 5.42 8.09
N VAL A 306 12.17 4.37 8.34
CA VAL A 306 12.66 2.98 8.43
C VAL A 306 13.22 2.48 7.10
N ALA A 307 12.45 2.67 6.04
CA ALA A 307 12.77 2.20 4.70
C ALA A 307 13.80 3.09 4.00
N ALA A 308 14.09 4.25 4.58
CA ALA A 308 15.01 5.22 4.02
C ALA A 308 16.42 4.63 4.01
N ARG A 309 16.92 4.47 2.78
CA ARG A 309 18.33 4.26 2.44
C ARG A 309 19.18 5.30 3.17
N LYS A 310 20.47 4.99 3.37
CA LYS A 310 21.51 5.96 3.78
C LYS A 310 21.15 7.37 3.27
N PRO A 311 21.25 8.42 4.11
CA PRO A 311 20.90 9.78 3.69
C PRO A 311 21.49 10.01 2.30
N PRO A 312 20.69 10.49 1.33
CA PRO A 312 21.13 10.58 -0.05
C PRO A 312 22.49 11.26 -0.03
N ARG A 313 23.54 10.52 -0.47
CA ARG A 313 24.90 11.08 -0.63
C ARG A 313 24.70 12.44 -1.24
N ALA A 314 25.19 13.49 -0.60
CA ALA A 314 24.96 14.88 -0.98
C ALA A 314 25.14 15.01 -2.50
N THR A 315 24.05 14.83 -3.25
CA THR A 315 24.09 14.83 -4.71
C THR A 315 24.47 16.25 -5.04
N GLY A 316 25.53 16.42 -5.84
CA GLY A 316 26.14 17.71 -6.13
C GLY A 316 25.11 18.82 -6.21
N ARG A 317 25.35 19.92 -5.49
CA ARG A 317 24.42 21.04 -5.37
C ARG A 317 24.01 21.47 -6.78
N LEU A 318 22.77 21.15 -7.16
CA LEU A 318 22.20 21.69 -8.39
C LEU A 318 22.00 23.17 -8.13
N HIS A 319 22.67 24.00 -8.90
CA HIS A 319 22.53 25.44 -8.82
C HIS A 319 21.33 25.85 -9.68
N PHE A 320 20.46 26.66 -9.10
CA PHE A 320 19.40 27.31 -9.87
C PHE A 320 20.03 28.45 -10.67
N ALA A 321 20.14 28.27 -12.00
CA ALA A 321 20.74 29.27 -12.89
C ALA A 321 19.76 30.41 -13.27
N GLY A 322 18.48 30.32 -12.88
CA GLY A 322 17.43 31.26 -13.27
C GLY A 322 17.43 32.57 -12.47
N ARG A 323 18.44 33.44 -12.65
CA ARG A 323 18.40 34.79 -12.08
C ARG A 323 17.18 35.55 -12.62
N GLY A 324 16.34 36.08 -11.74
CA GLY A 324 15.17 36.93 -12.09
C GLY A 324 13.85 36.20 -12.37
N ARG A 325 13.81 34.86 -12.46
CA ARG A 325 12.56 34.10 -12.70
C ARG A 325 12.15 33.29 -11.48
N LEU A 326 11.72 33.99 -10.43
CA LEU A 326 11.32 33.38 -9.15
C LEU A 326 10.18 32.35 -9.30
N GLU A 327 9.34 32.43 -10.34
CA GLU A 327 8.30 31.42 -10.60
C GLU A 327 8.88 30.07 -11.02
N LEU A 328 9.96 30.09 -11.82
CA LEU A 328 10.67 28.88 -12.23
C LEU A 328 11.38 28.22 -11.05
N LEU A 329 11.61 28.95 -9.94
CA LEU A 329 12.20 28.39 -8.73
C LEU A 329 11.31 27.27 -8.16
N ILE A 330 9.99 27.44 -8.19
CA ILE A 330 9.04 26.45 -7.67
C ILE A 330 9.08 25.18 -8.54
N ALA A 331 9.00 25.34 -9.86
CA ALA A 331 9.09 24.24 -10.81
C ALA A 331 10.47 23.54 -10.73
N TRP A 332 11.55 24.31 -10.61
CA TRP A 332 12.90 23.78 -10.43
C TRP A 332 13.06 22.99 -9.14
N ARG A 333 12.50 23.47 -8.01
CA ARG A 333 12.48 22.70 -6.75
C ARG A 333 11.69 21.40 -6.90
N GLY A 334 10.55 21.43 -7.59
CA GLY A 334 9.80 20.22 -7.94
C GLY A 334 10.63 19.25 -8.78
N ALA A 335 11.30 19.75 -9.82
CA ALA A 335 12.10 18.93 -10.73
C ALA A 335 13.33 18.32 -10.05
N THR A 336 14.02 19.08 -9.20
CA THR A 336 15.16 18.58 -8.42
C THR A 336 14.72 17.53 -7.40
N ALA A 337 13.55 17.68 -6.77
CA ALA A 337 12.99 16.66 -5.88
C ALA A 337 12.60 15.38 -6.62
N LEU A 338 11.97 15.48 -7.79
CA LEU A 338 11.67 14.32 -8.65
C LEU A 338 12.94 13.62 -9.12
N ARG A 339 13.96 14.38 -9.54
CA ARG A 339 15.27 13.82 -9.92
C ARG A 339 15.97 13.08 -8.78
N ARG A 340 15.78 13.52 -7.54
CA ARG A 340 16.30 12.82 -6.35
C ARG A 340 15.49 11.57 -5.99
N THR A 341 14.26 11.46 -6.49
CA THR A 341 13.35 10.36 -6.22
C THR A 341 12.72 9.80 -7.50
N PRO A 342 13.52 9.36 -8.49
CA PRO A 342 13.03 8.98 -9.82
C PRO A 342 12.02 7.84 -9.76
N ALA A 343 12.15 6.96 -8.76
CA ALA A 343 11.16 5.93 -8.47
C ALA A 343 9.76 6.52 -8.39
N ARG A 344 9.53 7.60 -7.61
CA ARG A 344 8.21 8.25 -7.41
C ARG A 344 7.60 8.77 -8.70
N ALA A 345 8.43 9.35 -9.57
CA ALA A 345 8.00 9.80 -10.88
C ALA A 345 7.55 8.59 -11.72
N ALA A 346 8.34 7.51 -11.77
CA ALA A 346 7.97 6.29 -12.46
C ALA A 346 6.68 5.67 -11.90
N GLU A 347 6.49 5.62 -10.56
CA GLU A 347 5.25 5.13 -9.95
C GLU A 347 4.04 5.94 -10.44
N ALA A 348 4.18 7.27 -10.48
CA ALA A 348 3.10 8.14 -10.90
C ALA A 348 2.78 7.98 -12.40
N LEU A 349 3.81 7.88 -13.24
CA LEU A 349 3.67 7.66 -14.68
C LEU A 349 2.97 6.33 -14.97
N VAL A 350 3.40 5.23 -14.32
CA VAL A 350 2.80 3.90 -14.49
C VAL A 350 1.36 3.89 -14.01
N VAL A 351 1.07 4.46 -12.85
CA VAL A 351 -0.31 4.50 -12.32
C VAL A 351 -1.22 5.37 -13.19
N ALA A 352 -0.75 6.52 -13.68
CA ALA A 352 -1.55 7.37 -14.56
C ALA A 352 -1.76 6.76 -15.95
N GLY A 353 -0.71 6.18 -16.54
CA GLY A 353 -0.82 5.47 -17.81
C GLY A 353 -1.77 4.27 -17.70
N GLY A 354 -1.66 3.49 -16.63
CA GLY A 354 -2.58 2.39 -16.33
C GLY A 354 -4.01 2.84 -16.08
N ALA A 355 -4.22 3.99 -15.43
CA ALA A 355 -5.55 4.58 -15.24
C ALA A 355 -6.19 4.95 -16.57
N VAL A 356 -5.45 5.60 -17.47
CA VAL A 356 -5.95 5.99 -18.79
C VAL A 356 -6.20 4.75 -19.67
N ALA A 357 -5.28 3.78 -19.66
CA ALA A 357 -5.47 2.52 -20.35
C ALA A 357 -6.73 1.78 -19.86
N LEU A 358 -6.97 1.74 -18.54
CA LEU A 358 -8.19 1.17 -17.96
C LEU A 358 -9.44 1.89 -18.46
N LEU A 359 -9.44 3.23 -18.47
CA LEU A 359 -10.56 4.02 -18.97
C LEU A 359 -10.86 3.70 -20.44
N LEU A 360 -9.82 3.53 -21.27
CA LEU A 360 -9.97 3.26 -22.71
C LEU A 360 -10.34 1.82 -23.04
N THR A 361 -9.89 0.84 -22.25
CA THR A 361 -10.03 -0.59 -22.57
C THR A 361 -11.19 -1.28 -21.86
N ALA A 362 -11.74 -0.65 -20.81
CA ALA A 362 -12.88 -1.14 -20.04
C ALA A 362 -13.98 -0.08 -19.96
N SER A 363 -14.15 0.70 -21.03
CA SER A 363 -15.05 1.85 -21.07
C SER A 363 -16.53 1.44 -20.95
N ASP A 364 -16.86 0.20 -21.33
CA ASP A 364 -18.16 -0.42 -21.15
C ASP A 364 -18.60 -0.48 -19.67
N ARG A 365 -17.67 -0.29 -18.73
CA ARG A 365 -17.91 -0.44 -17.29
C ARG A 365 -17.81 0.90 -16.58
N ALA A 366 -18.90 1.36 -15.97
CA ALA A 366 -18.90 2.58 -15.15
C ALA A 366 -17.87 2.50 -14.00
N THR A 367 -17.63 1.30 -13.47
CA THR A 367 -16.64 1.01 -12.43
C THR A 367 -15.21 1.36 -12.88
N ALA A 368 -14.87 1.15 -14.17
CA ALA A 368 -13.58 1.54 -14.74
C ALA A 368 -13.39 3.05 -14.72
N GLY A 369 -14.44 3.83 -14.99
CA GLY A 369 -14.49 5.28 -14.82
C GLY A 369 -14.07 5.71 -13.42
N LEU A 370 -14.73 5.15 -12.40
CA LEU A 370 -14.49 5.47 -11.00
C LEU A 370 -13.08 5.09 -10.55
N ILE A 371 -12.63 3.88 -10.89
CA ILE A 371 -11.29 3.38 -10.56
C ILE A 371 -10.22 4.20 -11.28
N GLY A 372 -10.41 4.53 -12.56
CA GLY A 372 -9.51 5.35 -13.35
C GLY A 372 -9.31 6.74 -12.73
N GLY A 373 -10.41 7.43 -12.36
CA GLY A 373 -10.34 8.72 -11.66
C GLY A 373 -9.60 8.64 -10.31
N LEU A 374 -9.83 7.57 -9.54
CA LEU A 374 -9.11 7.34 -8.28
C LEU A 374 -7.61 7.06 -8.51
N LEU A 375 -7.27 6.28 -9.52
CA LEU A 375 -5.87 5.98 -9.87
C LEU A 375 -5.13 7.24 -10.35
N LEU A 376 -5.78 8.11 -11.14
CA LEU A 376 -5.23 9.42 -11.51
C LEU A 376 -4.95 10.29 -10.27
N TYR A 377 -5.87 10.32 -9.31
CA TYR A 377 -5.64 10.99 -8.02
C TYR A 377 -4.43 10.39 -7.28
N VAL A 378 -4.34 9.05 -7.20
CA VAL A 378 -3.22 8.36 -6.57
C VAL A 378 -1.91 8.70 -7.26
N ALA A 379 -1.87 8.71 -8.60
CA ALA A 379 -0.69 9.11 -9.38
C ALA A 379 -0.26 10.55 -9.03
N ALA A 380 -1.18 11.50 -9.03
CA ALA A 380 -0.91 12.89 -8.63
C ALA A 380 -0.37 13.00 -7.20
N THR A 381 -0.89 12.20 -6.27
CA THR A 381 -0.39 12.22 -4.89
C THR A 381 1.08 11.77 -4.76
N ARG A 382 1.62 11.03 -5.74
CA ARG A 382 3.03 10.55 -5.73
C ARG A 382 4.01 11.64 -6.14
N VAL A 383 3.61 12.50 -7.08
CA VAL A 383 4.45 13.58 -7.63
C VAL A 383 4.31 14.91 -6.90
N LEU A 384 3.25 15.07 -6.09
CA LEU A 384 3.02 16.26 -5.25
C LEU A 384 3.77 16.25 -3.90
N GLU A 385 4.80 15.43 -3.73
CA GLU A 385 5.61 15.49 -2.50
C GLU A 385 6.31 16.85 -2.27
N PRO A 386 6.85 17.53 -3.29
CA PRO A 386 7.52 18.81 -3.06
C PRO A 386 6.56 19.86 -2.46
N LEU A 387 5.30 19.86 -2.90
CA LEU A 387 4.24 20.69 -2.31
C LEU A 387 4.04 20.38 -0.84
N ARG A 388 3.99 19.08 -0.53
CA ARG A 388 3.85 18.57 0.83
C ARG A 388 4.99 19.10 1.70
N GLU A 389 6.24 18.89 1.33
CA GLU A 389 7.39 19.36 2.10
C GLU A 389 7.34 20.87 2.38
N GLU A 390 6.85 21.67 1.42
CA GLU A 390 6.69 23.11 1.61
C GLU A 390 5.61 23.47 2.65
N ILE A 391 4.50 22.73 2.66
CA ILE A 391 3.41 22.87 3.65
C ILE A 391 3.90 22.52 5.06
N ASP A 392 4.85 21.59 5.19
CA ASP A 392 5.39 21.18 6.48
C ASP A 392 6.38 22.18 7.09
N MET A 393 6.96 23.03 6.25
CA MET A 393 7.97 24.01 6.66
C MET A 393 7.55 25.43 6.25
N PRO A 394 6.42 25.95 6.76
CA PRO A 394 5.87 27.24 6.33
C PRO A 394 6.84 28.40 6.60
N GLY A 395 7.68 28.30 7.64
CA GLY A 395 8.72 29.29 7.92
C GLY A 395 9.79 29.37 6.83
N ARG A 396 10.20 28.22 6.26
CA ARG A 396 11.17 28.16 5.17
C ARG A 396 10.58 28.72 3.87
N ALA A 397 9.32 28.38 3.58
CA ALA A 397 8.59 28.94 2.45
C ALA A 397 8.53 30.46 2.52
N ARG A 398 8.24 30.99 3.71
CA ARG A 398 8.13 32.43 3.98
C ARG A 398 9.44 33.18 3.70
N LEU A 399 10.57 32.60 4.09
CA LEU A 399 11.88 33.21 3.90
C LEU A 399 12.38 33.12 2.45
N LEU A 400 12.06 32.02 1.76
CA LEU A 400 12.62 31.74 0.42
C LEU A 400 11.73 32.17 -0.74
N MET A 401 10.44 32.43 -0.51
CA MET A 401 9.48 32.74 -1.57
C MET A 401 8.61 33.97 -1.22
N PRO A 402 8.78 35.11 -1.90
CA PRO A 402 8.01 36.34 -1.63
C PRO A 402 6.56 36.30 -2.17
N PHE A 403 6.07 35.13 -2.60
CA PHE A 403 4.79 35.02 -3.29
C PHE A 403 3.59 34.80 -2.34
N PRO A 404 2.37 35.20 -2.76
CA PRO A 404 1.15 34.76 -2.12
C PRO A 404 1.07 33.24 -2.07
N TRP A 405 0.53 32.69 -0.97
CA TRP A 405 0.49 31.25 -0.75
C TRP A 405 -0.22 30.48 -1.87
N GLY A 406 -1.36 30.98 -2.34
CA GLY A 406 -2.07 30.38 -3.47
C GLY A 406 -1.22 30.27 -4.75
N ARG A 407 -0.34 31.25 -5.03
CA ARG A 407 0.57 31.20 -6.19
C ARG A 407 1.66 30.14 -6.00
N ILE A 408 2.15 29.96 -4.77
CA ILE A 408 3.11 28.89 -4.43
C ILE A 408 2.47 27.52 -4.64
N LEU A 409 1.23 27.33 -4.15
CA LEU A 409 0.50 26.07 -4.31
C LEU A 409 0.27 25.73 -5.80
N VAL A 410 -0.19 26.71 -6.60
CA VAL A 410 -0.40 26.53 -8.04
C VAL A 410 0.92 26.22 -8.76
N GLY A 411 2.01 26.92 -8.43
CA GLY A 411 3.32 26.66 -9.02
C GLY A 411 3.82 25.23 -8.81
N HIS A 412 3.50 24.62 -7.66
CA HIS A 412 3.83 23.23 -7.37
C HIS A 412 2.96 22.21 -8.09
N VAL A 413 1.82 22.61 -8.67
CA VAL A 413 0.93 21.74 -9.45
C VAL A 413 1.39 21.59 -10.90
N VAL A 414 2.03 22.62 -11.47
CA VAL A 414 2.38 22.68 -12.90
C VAL A 414 3.23 21.48 -13.34
N LEU A 415 4.32 21.18 -12.62
CA LEU A 415 5.21 20.10 -13.01
C LEU A 415 4.58 18.70 -12.88
N PRO A 416 3.92 18.34 -11.74
CA PRO A 416 3.09 17.15 -11.66
C PRO A 416 2.09 17.03 -12.80
N LEU A 417 1.38 18.10 -13.13
CA LEU A 417 0.36 18.10 -14.18
C LEU A 417 0.95 17.77 -15.55
N VAL A 418 2.04 18.45 -15.93
CA VAL A 418 2.74 18.19 -17.21
C VAL A 418 3.21 16.73 -17.28
N LEU A 419 3.81 16.21 -16.21
CA LEU A 419 4.31 14.84 -16.17
C LEU A 419 3.19 13.81 -16.38
N LEU A 420 2.04 14.01 -15.73
CA LEU A 420 0.90 13.11 -15.83
C LEU A 420 0.15 13.23 -17.15
N LEU A 421 0.06 14.43 -17.73
CA LEU A 421 -0.49 14.63 -19.08
C LEU A 421 0.35 13.91 -20.13
N VAL A 422 1.68 13.95 -20.02
CA VAL A 422 2.58 13.17 -20.90
C VAL A 422 2.34 11.67 -20.73
N ALA A 423 2.20 11.17 -19.50
CA ALA A 423 1.89 9.77 -19.24
C ALA A 423 0.56 9.34 -19.87
N ALA A 424 -0.48 10.16 -19.70
CA ALA A 424 -1.81 9.94 -20.24
C ALA A 424 -1.78 9.93 -21.78
N GLY A 425 -1.13 10.91 -22.41
CA GLY A 425 -0.97 10.97 -23.86
C GLY A 425 -0.20 9.78 -24.44
N LEU A 426 0.86 9.32 -23.77
CA LEU A 426 1.58 8.11 -24.17
C LEU A 426 0.70 6.86 -24.05
N ALA A 427 -0.10 6.74 -22.99
CA ALA A 427 -1.03 5.62 -22.83
C ALA A 427 -2.09 5.60 -23.93
N VAL A 428 -2.68 6.76 -24.26
CA VAL A 428 -3.58 6.91 -25.41
C VAL A 428 -2.90 6.44 -26.70
N ALA A 429 -1.69 6.93 -26.98
CA ALA A 429 -0.95 6.56 -28.19
C ALA A 429 -0.67 5.05 -28.28
N ILE A 430 -0.32 4.42 -27.16
CA ILE A 430 -0.12 2.96 -27.08
C ILE A 430 -1.43 2.23 -27.34
N CYS A 431 -2.53 2.62 -26.67
CA CYS A 431 -3.83 1.96 -26.84
C CYS A 431 -4.34 2.05 -28.27
N VAL A 432 -4.17 3.20 -28.93
CA VAL A 432 -4.50 3.41 -30.34
C VAL A 432 -3.59 2.58 -31.24
N GLY A 433 -2.28 2.61 -31.00
CA GLY A 433 -1.29 1.88 -31.82
C GLY A 433 -1.43 0.35 -31.74
N THR A 434 -1.92 -0.20 -30.63
CA THR A 434 -2.18 -1.64 -30.48
C THR A 434 -3.55 -2.07 -30.98
N GLY A 435 -4.39 -1.14 -31.47
CA GLY A 435 -5.78 -1.45 -31.87
C GLY A 435 -6.69 -1.85 -30.70
N SER A 436 -6.23 -1.64 -29.46
CA SER A 436 -7.02 -1.93 -28.24
C SER A 436 -8.07 -0.86 -27.92
N ALA A 437 -8.07 0.24 -28.69
CA ALA A 437 -8.99 1.35 -28.55
C ALA A 437 -10.28 1.11 -29.35
N LEU A 438 -11.42 1.50 -28.77
CA LEU A 438 -12.74 1.42 -29.42
C LEU A 438 -12.85 2.38 -30.62
N PRO A 439 -13.81 2.15 -31.55
CA PRO A 439 -14.06 3.03 -32.69
C PRO A 439 -14.31 4.50 -32.30
N ASP A 440 -14.91 4.74 -31.12
CA ASP A 440 -15.19 6.07 -30.56
C ASP A 440 -14.12 6.56 -29.55
N ALA A 441 -12.94 5.94 -29.54
CA ALA A 441 -11.91 6.23 -28.54
C ALA A 441 -11.37 7.66 -28.58
N GLY A 442 -11.60 8.41 -29.67
CA GLY A 442 -11.16 9.80 -29.77
C GLY A 442 -11.76 10.69 -28.67
N ALA A 443 -13.08 10.63 -28.48
CA ALA A 443 -13.77 11.43 -27.46
C ALA A 443 -13.34 11.01 -26.04
N LEU A 444 -13.30 9.70 -25.79
CA LEU A 444 -12.91 9.16 -24.48
C LEU A 444 -11.44 9.43 -24.15
N ALA A 445 -10.54 9.38 -25.14
CA ALA A 445 -9.13 9.70 -24.95
C ALA A 445 -8.91 11.16 -24.56
N VAL A 446 -9.64 12.10 -25.19
CA VAL A 446 -9.59 13.51 -24.83
C VAL A 446 -10.03 13.71 -23.38
N VAL A 447 -11.16 13.13 -22.99
CA VAL A 447 -11.67 13.21 -21.61
C VAL A 447 -10.72 12.55 -20.61
N ALA A 448 -10.21 11.35 -20.89
CA ALA A 448 -9.28 10.65 -20.00
C ALA A 448 -7.98 11.44 -19.77
N VAL A 449 -7.46 12.12 -20.79
CA VAL A 449 -6.27 12.99 -20.68
C VAL A 449 -6.60 14.26 -19.89
N LEU A 450 -7.74 14.90 -20.15
CA LEU A 450 -8.13 16.14 -19.47
C LEU A 450 -8.52 15.91 -17.99
N GLY A 451 -9.08 14.74 -17.65
CA GLY A 451 -9.35 14.32 -16.28
C GLY A 451 -8.12 14.31 -15.36
N VAL A 452 -6.89 14.30 -15.91
CA VAL A 452 -5.65 14.49 -15.15
C VAL A 452 -5.65 15.84 -14.40
N VAL A 453 -6.24 16.89 -14.98
CA VAL A 453 -6.27 18.24 -14.40
C VAL A 453 -7.04 18.28 -13.07
N PRO A 454 -8.35 17.94 -13.01
CA PRO A 454 -9.10 17.97 -11.75
C PRO A 454 -8.56 16.97 -10.73
N ALA A 455 -8.08 15.79 -11.16
CA ALA A 455 -7.45 14.82 -10.27
C ALA A 455 -6.18 15.37 -9.59
N THR A 456 -5.33 16.07 -10.35
CA THR A 456 -4.11 16.69 -9.82
C THR A 456 -4.42 17.85 -8.87
N LEU A 457 -5.41 18.68 -9.21
CA LEU A 457 -5.85 19.80 -8.36
C LEU A 457 -6.47 19.29 -7.05
N ALA A 458 -7.31 18.24 -7.10
CA ALA A 458 -7.87 17.59 -5.93
C ALA A 458 -6.76 17.01 -5.03
N ALA A 459 -5.75 16.35 -5.60
CA ALA A 459 -4.59 15.85 -4.87
C ALA A 459 -3.78 16.97 -4.20
N ALA A 460 -3.64 18.13 -4.86
CA ALA A 460 -2.97 19.29 -4.30
C ALA A 460 -3.75 19.92 -3.12
N LEU A 461 -5.07 20.00 -3.23
CA LEU A 461 -5.94 20.46 -2.16
C LEU A 461 -5.98 19.47 -0.98
N SER A 462 -5.85 18.17 -1.24
CA SER A 462 -5.61 17.16 -0.20
C SER A 462 -4.27 17.39 0.49
N ALA A 463 -3.18 17.58 -0.26
CA ALA A 463 -1.86 17.86 0.30
C ALA A 463 -1.88 19.09 1.21
N ARG A 464 -2.62 20.16 0.83
CA ARG A 464 -2.81 21.40 1.61
C ARG A 464 -3.31 21.14 3.03
N ARG A 465 -4.12 20.08 3.26
CA ARG A 465 -4.69 19.77 4.58
C ARG A 465 -3.66 19.29 5.61
N GLY A 466 -2.41 19.04 5.23
CA GLY A 466 -1.39 18.64 6.20
C GLY A 466 -1.48 17.18 6.66
N GLY A 467 -2.58 16.47 6.39
CA GLY A 467 -2.79 15.06 6.80
C GLY A 467 -3.07 14.86 8.28
N ARG A 468 -3.23 15.96 9.03
CA ARG A 468 -3.72 15.99 10.41
C ARG A 468 -5.20 16.31 10.41
N LEU A 469 -6.00 15.54 11.15
CA LEU A 469 -7.39 15.91 11.40
C LEU A 469 -7.43 17.18 12.25
N PRO A 470 -8.12 18.25 11.80
CA PRO A 470 -8.30 19.44 12.60
C PRO A 470 -9.06 19.11 13.89
N VAL A 471 -8.74 19.80 14.98
CA VAL A 471 -9.45 19.63 16.27
C VAL A 471 -10.95 19.84 16.12
N SER A 472 -11.37 20.75 15.23
CA SER A 472 -12.80 20.97 14.93
C SER A 472 -13.50 19.77 14.30
N VAL A 473 -12.79 19.00 13.46
CA VAL A 473 -13.33 17.77 12.85
C VAL A 473 -13.36 16.66 13.90
N LEU A 474 -12.32 16.56 14.73
CA LEU A 474 -12.29 15.61 15.83
C LEU A 474 -13.40 15.90 16.85
N SER A 475 -13.59 17.17 17.24
CA SER A 475 -14.65 17.57 18.17
C SER A 475 -16.03 17.33 17.60
N MET A 476 -16.23 17.55 16.30
CA MET A 476 -17.49 17.21 15.62
C MET A 476 -17.70 15.70 15.61
N ALA A 477 -16.66 14.91 15.34
CA ALA A 477 -16.74 13.46 15.32
C ALA A 477 -17.01 12.86 16.71
N THR A 478 -16.41 13.41 17.77
CA THR A 478 -16.62 12.94 19.15
C THR A 478 -17.88 13.52 19.79
N GLY A 479 -18.35 14.67 19.30
CA GLY A 479 -19.52 15.39 19.84
C GLY A 479 -20.84 14.96 19.21
N SER A 480 -20.82 14.40 18.00
CA SER A 480 -22.00 13.72 17.44
C SER A 480 -22.24 12.42 18.21
N ASP A 481 -23.49 12.14 18.59
CA ASP A 481 -23.91 11.01 19.43
C ASP A 481 -23.14 9.71 19.19
N MET A 482 -23.01 8.88 20.23
CA MET A 482 -22.34 7.56 20.20
C MET A 482 -22.88 6.58 19.13
N GLY A 483 -23.96 6.92 18.41
CA GLY A 483 -24.55 6.15 17.31
C GLY A 483 -23.71 6.01 16.03
N GLY A 484 -22.41 6.34 16.06
CA GLY A 484 -21.47 6.05 14.96
C GLY A 484 -21.33 7.14 13.89
N SER A 485 -22.03 8.27 14.00
CA SER A 485 -21.92 9.41 13.08
C SER A 485 -20.50 10.00 13.01
N GLY A 486 -19.74 9.93 14.10
CA GLY A 486 -18.37 10.41 14.15
C GLY A 486 -17.42 9.75 13.16
N GLY A 487 -17.63 8.46 12.91
CA GLY A 487 -16.89 7.71 11.89
C GLY A 487 -17.12 8.28 10.49
N PHE A 488 -18.37 8.63 10.16
CA PHE A 488 -18.72 9.21 8.86
C PHE A 488 -18.10 10.61 8.66
N VAL A 489 -18.00 11.43 9.71
CA VAL A 489 -17.32 12.73 9.63
C VAL A 489 -15.84 12.55 9.28
N ILE A 490 -15.16 11.62 9.95
CA ILE A 490 -13.74 11.31 9.69
C ILE A 490 -13.56 10.75 8.27
N VAL A 491 -14.38 9.75 7.90
CA VAL A 491 -14.33 9.11 6.58
C VAL A 491 -14.64 10.13 5.48
N GLY A 492 -15.68 10.94 5.64
CA GLY A 492 -16.04 12.01 4.71
C GLY A 492 -14.91 13.02 4.56
N TRP A 493 -14.27 13.42 5.65
CA TRP A 493 -13.09 14.31 5.59
C TRP A 493 -11.93 13.67 4.82
N LEU A 494 -11.65 12.39 5.03
CA LEU A 494 -10.58 11.66 4.34
C LEU A 494 -10.89 11.44 2.85
N LEU A 495 -12.13 11.10 2.51
CA LEU A 495 -12.56 10.73 1.17
C LEU A 495 -12.96 11.91 0.29
N MET A 496 -13.16 13.11 0.85
CA MET A 496 -13.65 14.26 0.08
C MET A 496 -12.85 14.54 -1.19
N TRP A 497 -11.52 14.58 -1.13
CA TRP A 497 -10.70 14.89 -2.31
C TRP A 497 -10.55 13.71 -3.30
N PRO A 498 -10.38 12.45 -2.85
CA PRO A 498 -10.54 11.30 -3.72
C PRO A 498 -11.89 11.31 -4.47
N LEU A 499 -13.00 11.59 -3.77
CA LEU A 499 -14.33 11.66 -4.38
C LEU A 499 -14.43 12.80 -5.40
N VAL A 500 -13.90 13.98 -5.09
CA VAL A 500 -13.84 15.09 -6.04
C VAL A 500 -13.02 14.73 -7.28
N ALA A 501 -11.95 13.96 -7.16
CA ALA A 501 -11.19 13.48 -8.31
C ALA A 501 -11.96 12.43 -9.12
N VAL A 502 -12.65 11.51 -8.46
CA VAL A 502 -13.52 10.52 -9.11
C VAL A 502 -14.65 11.20 -9.87
N ILE A 503 -15.31 12.20 -9.27
CA ILE A 503 -16.37 12.98 -9.92
C ILE A 503 -15.78 13.84 -11.04
N GLY A 504 -14.63 14.47 -10.82
CA GLY A 504 -14.04 15.40 -11.77
C GLY A 504 -13.32 14.74 -12.95
N ALA A 505 -12.88 13.49 -12.83
CA ALA A 505 -12.11 12.79 -13.87
C ALA A 505 -12.77 11.47 -14.32
N GLY A 506 -13.35 10.72 -13.38
CA GLY A 506 -13.94 9.41 -13.65
C GLY A 506 -15.36 9.48 -14.21
N ALA A 507 -16.22 10.35 -13.66
CA ALA A 507 -17.60 10.47 -14.12
C ALA A 507 -17.72 10.99 -15.57
N PRO A 508 -16.98 12.04 -16.02
CA PRO A 508 -16.95 12.46 -17.42
C PRO A 508 -16.59 11.31 -18.37
N ALA A 509 -15.57 10.52 -18.02
CA ALA A 509 -15.15 9.37 -18.81
C ALA A 509 -16.25 8.28 -18.88
N ALA A 510 -16.90 7.97 -17.76
CA ALA A 510 -18.02 7.03 -17.72
C ALA A 510 -19.24 7.51 -18.54
N ILE A 511 -19.54 8.81 -18.52
CA ILE A 511 -20.63 9.41 -19.29
C ILE A 511 -20.35 9.29 -20.80
N VAL A 512 -19.15 9.67 -21.25
CA VAL A 512 -18.75 9.53 -22.66
C VAL A 512 -18.71 8.07 -23.09
N ALA A 513 -18.24 7.18 -22.23
CA ALA A 513 -18.19 5.76 -22.56
C ALA A 513 -19.58 5.13 -22.72
N GLY A 514 -20.58 5.57 -21.95
CA GLY A 514 -21.96 5.07 -22.05
C GLY A 514 -22.81 5.76 -23.12
N SER A 515 -22.48 7.00 -23.50
CA SER A 515 -23.32 7.84 -24.39
C SER A 515 -22.61 8.28 -25.68
N GLY A 516 -21.36 7.86 -25.90
CA GLY A 516 -20.59 8.18 -27.10
C GLY A 516 -20.22 9.67 -27.23
N VAL A 517 -20.04 10.12 -28.48
CA VAL A 517 -19.56 11.48 -28.81
C VAL A 517 -20.55 12.57 -28.40
N ASP A 518 -21.86 12.28 -28.35
CA ASP A 518 -22.90 13.24 -27.96
C ASP A 518 -22.72 13.73 -26.51
N ALA A 519 -22.11 12.90 -25.66
CA ALA A 519 -21.77 13.24 -24.29
C ALA A 519 -20.47 14.04 -24.13
N LEU A 520 -19.70 14.27 -25.20
CA LEU A 520 -18.39 14.91 -25.11
C LEU A 520 -18.49 16.34 -24.57
N GLN A 521 -19.43 17.14 -25.08
CA GLN A 521 -19.60 18.53 -24.63
C GLN A 521 -19.97 18.65 -23.14
N PRO A 522 -20.99 17.93 -22.61
CA PRO A 522 -21.30 18.00 -21.18
C PRO A 522 -20.16 17.46 -20.31
N ALA A 523 -19.46 16.40 -20.75
CA ALA A 523 -18.30 15.86 -20.04
C ALA A 523 -17.16 16.89 -19.93
N LEU A 524 -16.77 17.52 -21.04
CA LEU A 524 -15.75 18.57 -21.05
C LEU A 524 -16.16 19.79 -20.20
N THR A 525 -17.44 20.16 -20.24
CA THR A 525 -17.96 21.26 -19.42
C THR A 525 -17.81 20.95 -17.93
N LEU A 526 -18.12 19.73 -17.51
CA LEU A 526 -17.96 19.28 -16.13
C LEU A 526 -16.48 19.31 -15.69
N GLU A 527 -15.56 18.80 -16.51
CA GLU A 527 -14.12 18.80 -16.19
C GLU A 527 -13.54 20.21 -16.08
N LEU A 528 -13.89 21.09 -17.02
CA LEU A 528 -13.43 22.48 -17.04
C LEU A 528 -13.99 23.25 -15.86
N LEU A 529 -15.28 23.10 -15.57
CA LEU A 529 -15.92 23.74 -14.42
C LEU A 529 -15.29 23.27 -13.09
N MET A 530 -15.11 21.95 -12.92
CA MET A 530 -14.45 21.39 -11.75
C MET A 530 -13.02 21.89 -11.61
N SER A 531 -12.25 21.90 -12.70
CA SER A 531 -10.88 22.43 -12.71
C SER A 531 -10.84 23.91 -12.34
N ALA A 532 -11.75 24.72 -12.87
CA ALA A 532 -11.87 26.15 -12.58
C ALA A 532 -12.21 26.42 -11.10
N ILE A 533 -13.12 25.63 -10.53
CA ILE A 533 -13.47 25.70 -9.10
C ILE A 533 -12.26 25.34 -8.23
N LEU A 534 -11.61 24.21 -8.51
CA LEU A 534 -10.49 23.72 -7.71
C LEU A 534 -9.28 24.67 -7.77
N ILE A 535 -8.96 25.21 -8.94
CA ILE A 535 -7.87 26.18 -9.06
C ILE A 535 -8.20 27.50 -8.36
N THR A 536 -9.47 27.93 -8.39
CA THR A 536 -9.92 29.12 -7.66
C THR A 536 -9.77 28.92 -6.15
N ILE A 537 -10.18 27.77 -5.62
CA ILE A 537 -9.97 27.40 -4.21
C ILE A 537 -8.47 27.39 -3.86
N LEU A 538 -7.63 26.85 -4.75
CA LEU A 538 -6.18 26.79 -4.54
C LEU A 538 -5.57 28.20 -4.53
N ARG A 539 -5.95 29.08 -5.46
CA ARG A 539 -5.50 30.48 -5.55
C ARG A 539 -5.95 31.31 -4.34
N ARG A 540 -7.17 31.10 -3.84
CA ARG A 540 -7.72 31.81 -2.67
C ARG A 540 -7.25 31.24 -1.33
N SER A 541 -6.44 30.17 -1.34
CA SER A 541 -5.94 29.55 -0.12
C SER A 541 -5.07 30.53 0.67
N LYS A 542 -5.53 30.84 1.87
CA LYS A 542 -4.74 31.58 2.87
C LYS A 542 -3.69 30.65 3.49
N ARG A 543 -2.67 31.24 4.09
CA ARG A 543 -1.65 30.49 4.83
C ARG A 543 -2.33 29.81 6.05
N PRO A 544 -1.95 28.56 6.38
CA PRO A 544 -2.45 27.87 7.56
C PRO A 544 -2.00 28.55 8.86
#